data_AF-A0A963VXW3-F1
#
_entry.id   AF-A0A963VXW3-F1
#
_cell.length_a   1.000
_cell.length_b   1.000
_cell.length_c   1.000
_cell.angle_alpha   90.00
_cell.angle_beta   90.00
_cell.angle_gamma   90.00
#
_symmetry.space_group_name_H-M   'P 1'
#
loop_
_entity.id
_entity.type
_entity.pdbx_description
1 polymer ?
#
loop_
_entity_poly.entity_id
_entity_poly.type
_entity_poly.pdbx_seq_one_letter_code
_entity_poly.pdbx_strand_id
1 'polypeptide(L)'
;MSLLLPVDDNGHPIQCLGFDYRGTQSISVSAVSGRNPQPIASDIELVTIIATGACRFEVGDAQVTADPATSPFLYPGVYVDVPLGRGETHIAFVTDGEACVAHVIGRI
;
A
#
# COMPACT_ATOMS: atom_id res chain seq x y z
N MET A 1 -10.63 16.23 4.52
CA MET A 1 -11.88 16.06 3.74
C MET A 1 -12.49 14.73 4.14
N SER A 2 -13.79 14.45 3.97
CA SER A 2 -14.25 13.07 4.18
C SER A 2 -13.82 12.21 3.00
N LEU A 3 -13.10 11.12 3.25
CA LEU A 3 -12.71 10.08 2.28
C LEU A 3 -13.93 9.30 1.78
N LEU A 4 -14.93 9.98 1.22
CA LEU A 4 -16.10 9.36 0.58
C LEU A 4 -15.71 9.00 -0.84
N LEU A 5 -15.34 7.73 -1.04
CA LEU A 5 -15.13 7.18 -2.38
C LEU A 5 -16.44 7.26 -3.18
N PRO A 6 -16.38 7.50 -4.51
CA PRO A 6 -17.55 7.37 -5.37
C PRO A 6 -18.14 5.96 -5.21
N VAL A 7 -19.45 5.88 -5.05
CA VAL A 7 -20.15 4.59 -4.88
C VAL A 7 -20.83 4.17 -6.17
N ASP A 8 -20.97 2.85 -6.37
CA ASP A 8 -21.77 2.27 -7.44
C ASP A 8 -23.27 2.44 -7.13
N ASP A 9 -24.12 1.97 -8.04
CA ASP A 9 -25.57 2.05 -7.90
C ASP A 9 -26.09 1.18 -6.73
N ASN A 10 -25.28 0.28 -6.18
CA ASN A 10 -25.58 -0.53 -4.99
C ASN A 10 -25.00 0.09 -3.69
N GLY A 11 -24.36 1.25 -3.76
CA GLY A 11 -23.75 1.92 -2.61
C GLY A 11 -22.37 1.39 -2.22
N HIS A 12 -21.73 0.54 -3.04
CA HIS A 12 -20.38 0.05 -2.80
C HIS A 12 -19.32 1.01 -3.36
N PRO A 13 -18.21 1.27 -2.65
CA PRO A 13 -17.11 2.08 -3.18
C PRO A 13 -16.55 1.55 -4.50
N ILE A 14 -16.49 2.40 -5.52
CA ILE A 14 -15.85 2.12 -6.82
C ILE A 14 -14.36 2.39 -6.68
N GLN A 15 -13.61 1.34 -6.32
CA GLN A 15 -12.17 1.44 -6.07
C GLN A 15 -11.35 1.96 -7.26
N CYS A 16 -11.84 1.79 -8.51
CA CYS A 16 -11.09 2.18 -9.71
C CYS A 16 -11.12 3.67 -10.07
N LEU A 17 -12.09 4.44 -9.55
CA LEU A 17 -12.27 5.86 -9.92
C LEU A 17 -11.42 6.83 -9.08
N GLY A 18 -10.78 6.36 -8.00
CA GLY A 18 -9.91 7.17 -7.14
C GLY A 18 -8.41 7.03 -7.43
N PHE A 19 -8.03 6.33 -8.51
CA PHE A 19 -6.62 6.05 -8.80
C PHE A 19 -5.93 7.21 -9.53
N ASP A 20 -4.83 7.70 -8.97
CA ASP A 20 -3.87 8.49 -9.72
C ASP A 20 -2.95 7.56 -10.53
N TYR A 21 -3.10 7.56 -11.86
CA TYR A 21 -2.27 6.77 -12.77
C TYR A 21 -0.78 7.13 -12.72
N ARG A 22 -0.42 8.30 -12.18
CA ARG A 22 0.98 8.74 -12.00
C ARG A 22 1.51 8.48 -10.59
N GLY A 23 0.66 8.07 -9.65
CA GLY A 23 0.99 7.87 -8.23
C GLY A 23 1.36 6.43 -7.85
N THR A 24 1.44 5.50 -8.82
CA THR A 24 1.76 4.09 -8.53
C THR A 24 3.26 3.87 -8.40
N GLN A 25 3.68 3.38 -7.23
CA GLN A 25 5.05 2.93 -6.99
C GLN A 25 5.09 1.41 -6.95
N SER A 26 6.10 0.82 -7.60
CA SER A 26 6.32 -0.63 -7.58
C SER A 26 7.59 -0.94 -6.80
N ILE A 27 7.53 -1.98 -5.97
CA ILE A 27 8.61 -2.37 -5.05
C ILE A 27 8.88 -3.86 -5.26
N SER A 28 10.14 -4.19 -5.54
CA SER A 28 10.60 -5.58 -5.50
C SER A 28 10.71 -6.02 -4.04
N VAL A 29 9.87 -6.95 -3.62
CA VAL A 29 9.82 -7.46 -2.26
C VAL A 29 10.71 -8.71 -2.15
N SER A 30 11.59 -8.70 -1.14
CA SER A 30 12.54 -9.78 -0.86
C SER A 30 12.44 -10.23 0.60
N ALA A 31 13.30 -11.17 1.01
CA ALA A 31 13.43 -11.59 2.41
C ALA A 31 13.98 -10.49 3.33
N VAL A 32 14.52 -9.41 2.76
CA VAL A 32 14.90 -8.20 3.49
C VAL A 32 13.81 -7.16 3.28
N SER A 33 13.40 -6.52 4.37
CA SER A 33 12.43 -5.43 4.35
C SER A 33 12.88 -4.31 3.41
N GLY A 34 12.10 -4.03 2.37
CA GLY A 34 12.26 -2.91 1.47
C GLY A 34 11.06 -1.98 1.55
N ARG A 35 11.23 -0.70 1.22
CA ARG A 35 10.13 0.29 1.22
C ARG A 35 10.08 1.03 -0.09
N ASN A 36 8.99 1.76 -0.34
CA ASN A 36 8.91 2.69 -1.45
C ASN A 36 10.09 3.69 -1.41
N PRO A 37 10.80 3.92 -2.52
CA PRO A 37 12.01 4.73 -2.52
C PRO A 37 11.73 6.24 -2.39
N GLN A 38 10.53 6.68 -2.80
CA GLN A 38 10.09 8.07 -2.70
C GLN A 38 8.91 8.16 -1.74
N PRO A 39 8.86 9.17 -0.85
CA PRO A 39 7.74 9.35 0.04
C PRO A 39 6.44 9.48 -0.74
N ILE A 40 5.37 8.91 -0.20
CA ILE A 40 4.02 9.16 -0.69
C ILE A 40 3.72 10.66 -0.54
N ALA A 41 3.10 11.25 -1.56
CA ALA A 41 2.85 12.68 -1.59
C ALA A 41 1.93 13.09 -0.43
N SER A 42 2.17 14.28 0.14
CA SER A 42 1.53 14.71 1.39
C SER A 42 0.02 15.01 1.27
N ASP A 43 -0.49 15.12 0.05
CA ASP A 43 -1.90 15.29 -0.28
C ASP A 43 -2.67 13.96 -0.36
N ILE A 44 -1.96 12.83 -0.35
CA ILE A 44 -2.55 11.49 -0.35
C ILE A 44 -2.82 11.04 1.09
N GLU A 45 -4.09 10.86 1.44
CA GLU A 45 -4.52 10.37 2.76
C GLU A 45 -4.86 8.86 2.75
N LEU A 46 -4.92 8.23 1.58
CA LEU A 46 -5.27 6.82 1.41
C LEU A 46 -4.43 6.18 0.32
N VAL A 47 -3.91 4.99 0.60
CA VAL A 47 -3.19 4.17 -0.38
C VAL A 47 -3.83 2.81 -0.52
N THR A 48 -3.85 2.31 -1.74
CA THR A 48 -4.16 0.91 -2.01
C THR A 48 -2.87 0.15 -2.23
N ILE A 49 -2.73 -0.98 -1.54
CA ILE A 49 -1.63 -1.91 -1.73
C ILE A 49 -2.14 -3.22 -2.35
N ILE A 50 -1.32 -3.79 -3.23
CA ILE A 50 -1.51 -5.13 -3.79
C ILE A 50 -0.14 -5.74 -4.05
N ALA A 51 -0.01 -7.05 -3.86
CA ALA A 51 1.21 -7.79 -4.18
C ALA A 51 0.93 -8.98 -5.10
N THR A 52 1.91 -9.34 -5.91
CA THR A 52 1.87 -10.52 -6.78
C THR A 52 2.13 -11.82 -6.02
N GLY A 53 2.66 -11.74 -4.79
CA GLY A 53 2.99 -12.86 -3.92
C GLY A 53 2.62 -12.56 -2.47
N ALA A 54 2.72 -13.56 -1.60
CA ALA A 54 2.50 -13.41 -0.17
C ALA A 54 3.60 -12.53 0.47
N CYS A 55 3.20 -11.49 1.17
CA CYS A 55 4.13 -10.61 1.86
C CYS A 55 3.50 -10.03 3.13
N ARG A 56 4.34 -9.41 3.95
CA ARG A 56 3.92 -8.61 5.10
C ARG A 56 4.31 -7.17 4.87
N PHE A 57 3.56 -6.25 5.47
CA PHE A 57 3.77 -4.82 5.28
C PHE A 57 3.64 -4.03 6.58
N GLU A 58 4.30 -2.87 6.63
CA GLU A 58 4.17 -1.87 7.69
C GLU A 58 4.07 -0.48 7.09
N VAL A 59 3.33 0.40 7.76
CA VAL A 59 3.18 1.79 7.36
C VAL A 59 3.90 2.67 8.37
N GLY A 60 4.65 3.67 7.89
CA GLY A 60 5.44 4.53 8.75
C GLY A 60 6.18 5.63 8.00
N ASP A 61 7.26 6.11 8.59
CA ASP A 61 8.11 7.15 8.02
C ASP A 61 9.27 6.55 7.20
N ALA A 62 10.25 7.38 6.83
CA ALA A 62 11.41 6.95 6.05
C ALA A 62 12.30 5.87 6.72
N GLN A 63 12.06 5.53 7.99
CA GLN A 63 12.76 4.47 8.73
C GLN A 63 11.89 3.22 8.94
N VAL A 64 10.67 3.17 8.42
CA VAL A 64 9.79 2.01 8.60
C VAL A 64 10.42 0.73 8.03
N THR A 65 10.27 -0.35 8.79
CA THR A 65 10.72 -1.70 8.44
C THR A 65 9.60 -2.69 8.73
N ALA A 66 9.31 -3.57 7.78
CA ALA A 66 8.35 -4.65 7.98
C ALA A 66 9.02 -5.84 8.69
N ASP A 67 8.32 -6.40 9.66
CA ASP A 67 8.76 -7.55 10.43
C ASP A 67 8.18 -8.85 9.82
N PRO A 68 9.02 -9.86 9.51
CA PRO A 68 8.58 -11.07 8.83
C PRO A 68 7.68 -11.97 9.69
N ALA A 69 7.60 -11.76 11.00
CA ALA A 69 6.80 -12.58 11.91
C ALA A 69 5.54 -11.88 12.43
N THR A 70 5.62 -10.58 12.67
CA THR A 70 4.58 -9.83 13.41
C THR A 70 3.79 -8.86 12.55
N SER A 71 4.34 -8.38 11.43
CA SER A 71 3.65 -7.42 10.59
C SER A 71 2.42 -8.02 9.89
N PRO A 72 1.39 -7.21 9.61
CA PRO A 72 0.20 -7.61 8.89
C PRO A 72 0.51 -8.37 7.60
N PHE A 73 -0.26 -9.43 7.34
CA PHE A 73 -0.11 -10.26 6.15
C PHE A 73 -0.98 -9.75 5.00
N LEU A 74 -0.37 -9.60 3.82
CA LEU A 74 -1.02 -9.27 2.57
C LEU A 74 -1.08 -10.52 1.67
N TYR A 75 -2.30 -10.96 1.38
CA TYR A 75 -2.54 -12.06 0.46
C TYR A 75 -2.27 -11.63 -0.99
N PRO A 76 -1.72 -12.52 -1.82
CA PRO A 76 -1.46 -12.22 -3.23
C PRO A 76 -2.76 -11.90 -3.97
N GLY A 77 -2.71 -10.87 -4.82
CA GLY A 77 -3.84 -10.47 -5.67
C GLY A 77 -4.99 -9.76 -4.95
N VAL A 78 -4.87 -9.51 -3.65
CA VAL A 78 -5.89 -8.79 -2.87
C VAL A 78 -5.53 -7.31 -2.79
N TYR A 79 -6.48 -6.46 -3.13
CA TYR A 79 -6.38 -5.01 -2.92
C TYR A 79 -6.74 -4.68 -1.48
N VAL A 80 -5.84 -4.01 -0.77
CA VAL A 80 -6.06 -3.55 0.60
C VAL A 80 -5.91 -2.04 0.64
N ASP A 81 -6.92 -1.37 1.16
CA ASP A 81 -6.92 0.08 1.35
C ASP A 81 -6.40 0.40 2.75
N VAL A 82 -5.34 1.21 2.83
CA VAL A 82 -4.66 1.57 4.07
C VAL A 82 -4.67 3.09 4.22
N PRO A 83 -5.37 3.64 5.23
CA PRO A 83 -5.33 5.08 5.49
C PRO A 83 -3.94 5.48 5.99
N LEU A 84 -3.45 6.63 5.56
CA LEU A 84 -2.19 7.19 6.03
C LEU A 84 -2.44 8.16 7.18
N GLY A 85 -1.77 7.93 8.30
CA GLY A 85 -1.71 8.81 9.44
C GLY A 85 -0.79 10.02 9.22
N ARG A 86 -0.79 10.95 10.18
CA ARG A 86 0.12 12.12 10.14
C ARG A 86 1.58 11.68 10.31
N GLY A 87 2.38 11.85 9.26
CA GLY A 87 3.81 11.52 9.24
C GLY A 87 4.13 10.19 8.56
N GLU A 88 3.12 9.38 8.27
CA GLU A 88 3.25 8.18 7.47
C GLU A 88 3.42 8.54 6.01
N THR A 89 4.56 8.17 5.46
CA THR A 89 4.98 8.53 4.08
C THR A 89 5.55 7.34 3.34
N HIS A 90 5.73 6.20 4.02
CA HIS A 90 6.34 5.02 3.47
C HIS A 90 5.58 3.76 3.91
N ILE A 91 5.65 2.75 3.05
CA ILE A 91 5.18 1.39 3.30
C ILE A 91 6.37 0.46 3.06
N ALA A 92 6.74 -0.26 4.10
CA ALA A 92 7.73 -1.32 4.01
C ALA A 92 7.03 -2.66 3.72
N PHE A 93 7.72 -3.52 2.98
CA PHE A 93 7.30 -4.86 2.63
C PHE A 93 8.45 -5.85 2.87
N VAL A 94 8.09 -7.05 3.34
CA VAL A 94 8.97 -8.21 3.43
C VAL A 94 8.22 -9.42 2.90
N THR A 95 8.90 -10.28 2.15
CA THR A 95 8.23 -11.47 1.61
C THR A 95 7.94 -12.49 2.72
N ASP A 96 6.82 -13.19 2.60
CA ASP A 96 6.48 -14.36 3.40
C ASP A 96 6.42 -15.58 2.46
N GLY A 97 7.56 -15.84 1.79
CA GLY A 97 7.70 -16.85 0.74
C GLY A 97 8.70 -16.45 -0.34
N GLU A 98 8.29 -16.52 -1.60
CA GLU A 98 9.12 -16.18 -2.75
C GLU A 98 9.17 -14.66 -3.01
N ALA A 99 10.21 -14.21 -3.71
CA ALA A 99 10.30 -12.81 -4.11
C ALA A 99 9.08 -12.41 -4.97
N CYS A 100 8.52 -11.24 -4.71
CA CYS A 100 7.33 -10.76 -5.40
C CYS A 100 7.40 -9.26 -5.66
N VAL A 101 6.38 -8.72 -6.33
CA VAL A 101 6.26 -7.28 -6.56
C VAL A 101 5.05 -6.76 -5.79
N ALA A 102 5.25 -5.71 -5.00
CA ALA A 102 4.18 -4.97 -4.37
C ALA A 102 3.98 -3.63 -5.10
N HIS A 103 2.73 -3.22 -5.23
CA HIS A 103 2.33 -1.94 -5.79
C HIS A 103 1.66 -1.12 -4.70
N VAL A 104 2.12 0.12 -4.56
CA VAL A 104 1.52 1.13 -3.68
C VAL A 104 0.90 2.20 -4.58
N ILE A 105 -0.40 2.40 -4.44
CA ILE A 105 -1.18 3.25 -5.33
C ILE A 105 -1.83 4.35 -4.49
N GLY A 106 -1.44 5.60 -4.72
CA GLY A 106 -2.09 6.75 -4.08
C GLY A 106 -3.54 6.94 -4.55
N ARG A 107 -4.43 7.29 -3.62
CA ARG A 107 -5.79 7.72 -3.90
C ARG A 107 -6.00 9.19 -3.51
N ILE A 108 -6.69 9.93 -4.37
CA ILE A 108 -7.08 11.34 -4.20
C ILE A 108 -8.58 11.50 -3.98
#